data_AF-A0A7Y3UP53-F1
#
_entry.id   AF-A0A7Y3UP53-F1
#
_cell.length_a   1.000
_cell.length_b   1.000
_cell.length_c   1.000
_cell.angle_alpha   90.00
_cell.angle_beta   90.00
_cell.angle_gamma   90.00
#
_symmetry.space_group_name_H-M   'P 1'
#
loop_
_entity.id
_entity.type
_entity.pdbx_description
1 polymer ?
#
loop_
_entity_poly.entity_id
_entity_poly.type
_entity_poly.pdbx_seq_one_letter_code
_entity_poly.pdbx_strand_id
1 'polypeptide(L)'
;MSEIKKNFFLNGGEEQGLIVFHGKEPGNKKSIESFDGLAIDDVNAGVSTCDIFGELGTSSMFGKYKLVVVENADKFLEVNQQKLLEFVETPFNSNCLVLNIGSLDRRKKIAKSLNGNLGIHIECHALYDRPAPWEGNRPEYESELTKWIVLQAREYEKVINQKTAFTLIEKAGNELAIIDKQLEVLSLYVGDRKQITEEDIWNVLGGGTQGKDLSFT
;
A
#
# COMPACT_ATOMS: atom_id res chain seq x y z
N MET A 1 0.38 8.17 8.83
CA MET A 1 0.98 7.30 7.77
C MET A 1 0.81 5.81 8.08
N SER A 2 0.83 5.39 9.35
CA SER A 2 0.75 3.97 9.76
C SER A 2 -0.49 3.22 9.26
N GLU A 3 -1.68 3.83 9.35
CA GLU A 3 -2.96 3.14 9.04
C GLU A 3 -3.20 2.93 7.54
N ILE A 4 -2.90 3.95 6.73
CA ILE A 4 -2.94 3.84 5.26
C ILE A 4 -1.90 2.82 4.79
N LYS A 5 -0.69 2.81 5.38
CA LYS A 5 0.32 1.80 5.02
C LYS A 5 -0.15 0.38 5.31
N LYS A 6 -0.75 0.19 6.48
CA LYS A 6 -1.24 -1.11 6.91
C LYS A 6 -2.38 -1.64 6.04
N ASN A 7 -3.31 -0.77 5.63
CA ASN A 7 -4.50 -1.21 4.90
C ASN A 7 -4.26 -1.32 3.38
N PHE A 8 -3.44 -0.43 2.79
CA PHE A 8 -3.28 -0.35 1.33
C PHE A 8 -1.99 -0.99 0.80
N PHE A 9 -0.88 -0.94 1.54
CA PHE A 9 0.41 -1.42 1.03
C PHE A 9 0.80 -2.83 1.51
N LEU A 10 0.17 -3.36 2.59
CA LEU A 10 0.51 -4.69 3.15
C LEU A 10 -0.41 -5.83 2.67
N ASN A 11 -1.57 -5.52 2.09
CA ASN A 11 -2.53 -6.50 1.56
C ASN A 11 -2.27 -6.87 0.08
N GLY A 12 -1.01 -6.81 -0.37
CA GLY A 12 -0.64 -6.99 -1.79
C GLY A 12 -1.32 -8.19 -2.44
N GLY A 13 -1.79 -8.02 -3.68
CA GLY A 13 -2.46 -9.09 -4.44
C GLY A 13 -3.73 -8.66 -5.19
N GLU A 14 -4.28 -7.49 -4.89
CA GLU A 14 -5.35 -6.87 -5.68
C GLU A 14 -4.82 -5.59 -6.32
N GLU A 15 -5.14 -5.34 -7.59
CA GLU A 15 -4.70 -4.17 -8.38
C GLU A 15 -5.32 -2.88 -7.79
N GLN A 16 -4.89 -2.44 -6.60
CA GLN A 16 -5.46 -1.30 -5.91
C GLN A 16 -5.06 -0.02 -6.63
N GLY A 17 -6.01 0.55 -7.36
CA GLY A 17 -5.83 1.75 -8.15
C GLY A 17 -6.64 2.93 -7.61
N LEU A 18 -5.99 4.09 -7.48
CA LEU A 18 -6.59 5.44 -7.37
C LEU A 18 -6.69 6.08 -5.97
N ILE A 19 -5.72 6.93 -5.66
CA ILE A 19 -5.74 7.85 -4.52
C ILE A 19 -5.85 9.29 -5.04
N VAL A 20 -7.00 9.94 -4.87
CA VAL A 20 -7.19 11.35 -5.27
C VAL A 20 -6.94 12.27 -4.08
N PHE A 21 -5.85 13.04 -4.12
CA PHE A 21 -5.61 14.15 -3.21
C PHE A 21 -5.73 15.49 -3.95
N HIS A 22 -6.45 16.47 -3.35
CA HIS A 22 -5.90 17.81 -3.07
C HIS A 22 -6.78 18.66 -2.15
N GLY A 23 -6.26 19.00 -0.97
CA GLY A 23 -6.60 20.24 -0.25
C GLY A 23 -5.50 21.27 -0.47
N LYS A 24 -5.72 22.23 -1.38
CA LYS A 24 -4.72 23.24 -1.76
C LYS A 24 -4.70 24.36 -0.72
N GLU A 25 -3.67 24.47 0.11
CA GLU A 25 -3.35 25.77 0.70
C GLU A 25 -2.79 26.69 -0.40
N PRO A 26 -3.30 27.93 -0.56
CA PRO A 26 -2.76 28.87 -1.53
C PRO A 26 -1.42 29.39 -1.03
N GLY A 27 -0.33 28.70 -1.38
CA GLY A 27 1.01 29.24 -1.16
C GLY A 27 2.16 28.26 -0.92
N ASN A 28 1.91 26.95 -0.77
CA ASN A 28 3.02 26.01 -0.55
C ASN A 28 2.79 24.68 -1.26
N LYS A 29 3.72 24.33 -2.16
CA LYS A 29 3.82 23.01 -2.76
C LYS A 29 4.34 22.04 -1.69
N LYS A 30 3.46 21.55 -0.83
CA LYS A 30 3.75 20.40 0.04
C LYS A 30 2.78 19.28 -0.29
N SER A 31 3.33 18.17 -0.77
CA SER A 31 2.74 16.85 -0.54
C SER A 31 2.38 16.73 0.93
N ILE A 32 1.20 16.20 1.25
CA ILE A 32 0.81 15.95 2.64
C ILE A 32 1.72 14.82 3.16
N GLU A 33 2.82 15.21 3.81
CA GLU A 33 3.83 14.30 4.36
C GLU A 33 3.41 13.73 5.73
N SER A 34 2.40 14.32 6.39
CA SER A 34 1.89 13.91 7.70
C SER A 34 0.36 13.92 7.74
N PHE A 35 -0.24 12.82 8.20
CA PHE A 35 -1.68 12.55 8.24
C PHE A 35 -2.25 12.67 9.67
N ASP A 36 -1.67 13.54 10.50
CA ASP A 36 -2.10 13.70 11.89
C ASP A 36 -3.37 14.57 11.97
N GLY A 37 -4.43 14.04 12.61
CA GLY A 37 -5.68 14.75 12.85
C GLY A 37 -6.76 14.61 11.75
N LEU A 38 -6.77 13.49 11.01
CA LEU A 38 -7.82 13.17 10.05
C LEU A 38 -9.00 12.45 10.69
N ALA A 39 -10.21 12.84 10.31
CA ALA A 39 -11.38 11.98 10.44
C ALA A 39 -11.38 11.01 9.25
N ILE A 40 -11.41 9.70 9.54
CA ILE A 40 -11.49 8.62 8.54
C ILE A 40 -12.91 8.09 8.57
N ASP A 41 -13.60 8.20 7.43
CA ASP A 41 -14.90 7.58 7.23
C ASP A 41 -14.75 6.44 6.21
N ASP A 42 -14.85 5.19 6.70
CA ASP A 42 -14.85 3.99 5.85
C ASP A 42 -16.27 3.76 5.30
N VAL A 43 -16.41 3.92 3.98
CA VAL A 43 -17.69 3.79 3.29
C VAL A 43 -17.64 2.59 2.35
N ASN A 44 -18.51 1.62 2.61
CA ASN A 44 -18.73 0.51 1.67
C ASN A 44 -19.37 1.02 0.37
N ALA A 45 -18.91 0.56 -0.79
CA ALA A 45 -19.45 0.94 -2.11
C ALA A 45 -20.95 0.63 -2.34
N GLY A 46 -21.63 0.00 -1.38
CA GLY A 46 -23.10 -0.15 -1.35
C GLY A 46 -23.86 1.09 -0.88
N VAL A 47 -23.17 2.12 -0.39
CA VAL A 47 -23.74 3.40 0.03
C VAL A 47 -24.07 4.26 -1.20
N SER A 48 -25.16 5.04 -1.13
CA SER A 48 -25.64 5.78 -2.28
C SER A 48 -24.64 6.86 -2.70
N THR A 49 -24.58 7.14 -4.01
CA THR A 49 -23.57 8.05 -4.59
C THR A 49 -23.75 9.50 -4.15
N CYS A 50 -24.98 9.88 -3.78
CA CYS A 50 -25.30 11.19 -3.20
C CYS A 50 -24.69 11.35 -1.81
N ASP A 51 -24.54 10.26 -1.05
CA ASP A 51 -24.00 10.31 0.30
C ASP A 51 -22.49 10.56 0.26
N ILE A 52 -21.74 9.91 -0.65
CA ILE A 52 -20.27 10.07 -0.74
C ILE A 52 -19.86 11.50 -1.15
N PHE A 53 -20.47 12.06 -2.20
CA PHE A 53 -20.14 13.43 -2.62
C PHE A 53 -20.68 14.49 -1.65
N GLY A 54 -21.80 14.21 -0.96
CA GLY A 54 -22.28 15.04 0.14
C GLY A 54 -21.29 15.05 1.30
N GLU A 55 -20.76 13.88 1.65
CA GLU A 55 -19.78 13.69 2.71
C GLU A 55 -18.42 14.36 2.39
N LEU A 56 -18.04 14.37 1.11
CA LEU A 56 -16.89 15.13 0.61
C LEU A 56 -17.15 16.65 0.54
N GLY A 57 -18.40 17.10 0.56
CA GLY A 57 -18.76 18.51 0.60
C GLY A 57 -18.88 19.07 2.03
N THR A 58 -18.99 18.21 3.04
CA THR A 58 -19.09 18.61 4.44
C THR A 58 -17.70 18.80 5.07
N SER A 59 -17.55 19.85 5.87
CA SER A 59 -16.33 20.05 6.65
C SER A 59 -16.20 18.97 7.72
N SER A 60 -14.97 18.55 8.02
CA SER A 60 -14.71 17.64 9.14
C SER A 60 -15.10 18.31 10.47
N MET A 61 -15.81 17.59 11.33
CA MET A 61 -16.18 18.07 12.66
C MET A 61 -15.02 18.01 13.68
N PHE A 62 -13.99 17.19 13.39
CA PHE A 62 -12.92 16.86 14.34
C PHE A 62 -11.51 17.09 13.79
N GLY A 63 -11.38 17.71 12.63
CA GLY A 63 -10.07 17.94 12.00
C GLY A 63 -10.10 19.02 10.93
N LYS A 64 -8.92 19.43 10.47
CA LYS A 64 -8.76 20.39 9.36
C LYS A 64 -9.09 19.75 8.00
N TYR A 65 -8.93 18.44 7.91
CA TYR A 65 -9.14 17.66 6.70
C TYR A 65 -10.02 16.43 6.98
N LYS A 66 -10.71 15.94 5.95
CA LYS A 66 -11.49 14.70 5.97
C LYS A 66 -10.95 13.72 4.96
N LEU A 67 -10.82 12.45 5.32
CA LEU A 67 -10.46 11.37 4.41
C LEU A 67 -11.65 10.42 4.24
N VAL A 68 -12.14 10.32 3.01
CA VAL A 68 -13.19 9.34 2.65
C VAL A 68 -12.54 8.22 1.88
N VAL A 69 -12.69 6.99 2.37
CA VAL A 69 -12.20 5.78 1.71
C VAL A 69 -13.39 5.00 1.19
N VAL A 70 -13.36 4.67 -0.11
CA VAL A 70 -14.37 3.81 -0.74
C VAL A 70 -13.71 2.50 -1.14
N GLU A 71 -14.08 1.43 -0.46
CA GLU A 71 -13.61 0.08 -0.78
C GLU A 71 -14.44 -0.56 -1.91
N ASN A 72 -13.82 -1.43 -2.73
CA ASN A 72 -14.48 -2.12 -3.86
C ASN A 72 -15.20 -1.15 -4.81
N ALA A 73 -14.51 -0.05 -5.14
CA ALA A 73 -15.06 1.09 -5.86
C ALA A 73 -15.20 0.86 -7.38
N ASP A 74 -15.00 -0.34 -7.91
CA ASP A 74 -15.09 -0.61 -9.37
C ASP A 74 -16.44 -0.21 -9.95
N LYS A 75 -17.54 -0.65 -9.33
CA LYS A 75 -18.91 -0.28 -9.75
C LYS A 75 -19.17 1.20 -9.52
N PHE A 76 -18.66 1.76 -8.43
CA PHE A 76 -18.81 3.18 -8.10
C PHE A 76 -18.12 4.06 -9.14
N LEU A 77 -16.90 3.69 -9.56
CA LEU A 77 -16.14 4.34 -10.61
C LEU A 77 -16.91 4.29 -11.93
N GLU A 78 -17.47 3.14 -12.31
CA GLU A 78 -18.23 2.98 -13.55
C GLU A 78 -19.50 3.83 -13.61
N VAL A 79 -20.28 3.85 -12.54
CA VAL A 79 -21.54 4.61 -12.48
C VAL A 79 -21.31 6.12 -12.39
N ASN A 80 -20.24 6.56 -11.73
CA ASN A 80 -20.03 7.97 -11.39
C ASN A 80 -18.87 8.64 -12.13
N GLN A 81 -18.41 8.08 -13.27
CA GLN A 81 -17.26 8.62 -14.01
C GLN A 81 -17.35 10.13 -14.26
N GLN A 82 -18.52 10.63 -14.66
CA GLN A 82 -18.72 12.04 -14.96
C GLN A 82 -18.59 12.93 -13.72
N LYS A 83 -19.20 12.54 -12.60
CA LYS A 83 -19.09 13.27 -11.32
C LYS A 83 -17.69 13.23 -10.75
N LEU A 84 -16.97 12.11 -10.91
CA LEU A 84 -15.58 11.97 -10.50
C LEU A 84 -14.65 12.84 -11.35
N LEU A 85 -14.90 12.96 -12.65
CA LEU A 85 -14.17 13.89 -13.52
C LEU A 85 -14.39 15.35 -13.08
N GLU A 86 -15.64 15.73 -12.80
CA GLU A 86 -15.98 17.06 -12.27
C GLU A 86 -15.29 17.33 -10.92
N PHE A 87 -15.25 16.33 -10.04
CA PHE A 87 -14.54 16.40 -8.75
C PHE A 87 -13.02 16.55 -8.92
N VAL A 88 -12.41 15.83 -9.86
CA VAL A 88 -10.97 15.92 -10.16
C VAL A 88 -10.63 17.31 -10.74
N GLU A 89 -11.51 17.88 -11.57
CA GLU A 89 -11.33 19.23 -12.12
C GLU A 89 -11.56 20.33 -11.07
N THR A 90 -12.50 20.13 -10.14
CA THR A 90 -12.86 21.09 -9.08
C THR A 90 -12.84 20.41 -7.70
N PRO A 91 -11.66 20.17 -7.12
CA PRO A 91 -11.55 19.48 -5.84
C PRO A 91 -12.05 20.37 -4.68
N PHE A 92 -12.60 19.75 -3.64
CA PHE A 92 -12.91 20.47 -2.39
C PHE A 92 -11.61 20.77 -1.64
N ASN A 93 -11.46 22.01 -1.16
CA ASN A 93 -10.20 22.51 -0.56
C ASN A 93 -9.76 21.78 0.73
N SER A 94 -10.59 20.94 1.32
CA SER A 94 -10.37 20.38 2.67
C SER A 94 -10.50 18.85 2.74
N ASN A 95 -10.97 18.19 1.69
CA ASN A 95 -11.37 16.78 1.77
C ASN A 95 -10.65 15.92 0.73
N CYS A 96 -10.29 14.70 1.11
CA CYS A 96 -9.53 13.75 0.31
C CYS A 96 -10.36 12.50 0.04
N LEU A 97 -10.24 11.94 -1.17
CA LEU A 97 -10.98 10.75 -1.60
C LEU A 97 -10.02 9.66 -2.03
N VAL A 98 -10.12 8.49 -1.40
CA VAL A 98 -9.40 7.27 -1.81
C VAL A 98 -10.42 6.29 -2.37
N LEU A 99 -10.15 5.80 -3.58
CA LEU A 99 -10.95 4.75 -4.20
C LEU A 99 -10.08 3.51 -4.28
N ASN A 100 -10.47 2.44 -3.59
CA ASN A 100 -9.84 1.14 -3.78
C ASN A 100 -10.61 0.42 -4.90
N ILE A 101 -10.06 0.42 -6.11
CA ILE A 101 -10.60 -0.33 -7.27
C ILE A 101 -9.68 -1.50 -7.58
N GLY A 102 -10.22 -2.54 -8.20
CA GLY A 102 -9.44 -3.71 -8.61
C GLY A 102 -8.79 -3.61 -9.98
N SER A 103 -9.12 -2.64 -10.84
CA SER A 103 -8.31 -2.28 -12.02
C SER A 103 -8.73 -0.95 -12.61
N LEU A 104 -7.78 -0.21 -13.20
CA LEU A 104 -8.08 1.01 -13.93
C LEU A 104 -7.67 0.91 -15.40
N ASP A 105 -8.66 0.88 -16.30
CA ASP A 105 -8.39 0.96 -17.73
C ASP A 105 -7.78 2.32 -18.08
N ARG A 106 -6.47 2.33 -18.39
CA ARG A 106 -5.68 3.51 -18.76
C ARG A 106 -6.24 4.28 -19.98
N ARG A 107 -7.12 3.66 -20.77
CA ARG A 107 -7.79 4.33 -21.91
C ARG A 107 -8.92 5.25 -21.47
N LYS A 108 -9.51 5.03 -20.28
CA LYS A 108 -10.63 5.83 -19.76
C LYS A 108 -10.17 7.27 -19.49
N LYS A 109 -11.08 8.23 -19.67
CA LYS A 109 -10.79 9.67 -19.46
C LYS A 109 -10.30 9.96 -18.05
N ILE A 110 -10.86 9.28 -17.05
CA ILE A 110 -10.48 9.43 -15.66
C ILE A 110 -9.00 9.07 -15.42
N ALA A 111 -8.54 7.94 -15.96
CA ALA A 111 -7.14 7.53 -15.87
C ALA A 111 -6.19 8.58 -16.48
N LYS A 112 -6.61 9.23 -17.57
CA LYS A 112 -5.82 10.31 -18.20
C LYS A 112 -5.80 11.60 -17.37
N SER A 113 -6.91 11.93 -16.71
CA SER A 113 -7.02 13.12 -15.84
C SER A 113 -6.17 13.03 -14.58
N LEU A 114 -5.82 11.80 -14.17
CA LEU A 114 -5.07 11.52 -12.94
C LEU A 114 -3.55 11.58 -13.11
N ASN A 115 -3.03 11.74 -14.33
CA ASN A 115 -1.59 11.82 -14.58
C ASN A 115 -1.02 13.24 -14.36
N GLY A 116 -1.72 14.09 -13.62
CA GLY A 116 -1.37 15.50 -13.39
C GLY A 116 -1.44 15.90 -11.92
N ASN A 117 -1.40 17.20 -11.62
CA ASN A 117 -1.42 17.73 -10.24
C ASN A 117 -2.77 17.57 -9.49
N LEU A 118 -3.74 16.86 -10.07
CA LEU A 118 -5.13 16.80 -9.59
C LEU A 118 -5.48 15.47 -8.90
N GLY A 119 -4.67 14.42 -9.08
CA GLY A 119 -4.88 13.12 -8.45
C GLY A 119 -3.66 12.22 -8.65
N ILE A 120 -3.62 11.07 -7.96
CA ILE A 120 -2.51 10.12 -8.05
C ILE A 120 -3.08 8.73 -8.33
N HIS A 121 -2.63 8.11 -9.41
CA HIS A 121 -2.87 6.69 -9.62
C HIS A 121 -1.66 5.90 -9.13
N ILE A 122 -1.85 5.07 -8.11
CA ILE A 122 -0.86 4.11 -7.63
C ILE A 122 -1.34 2.74 -8.06
N GLU A 123 -0.46 1.91 -8.64
CA GLU A 123 -0.74 0.52 -8.97
C GLU A 123 -0.07 -0.36 -7.90
N CYS A 124 -0.87 -1.12 -7.14
CA CYS A 124 -0.38 -2.04 -6.10
C CYS A 124 -0.40 -3.49 -6.62
N HIS A 125 0.39 -3.81 -7.64
CA HIS A 125 0.47 -5.19 -8.14
C HIS A 125 1.21 -6.11 -7.15
N ALA A 126 0.95 -7.42 -7.26
CA ALA A 126 1.68 -8.42 -6.49
C ALA A 126 3.17 -8.38 -6.88
N LEU A 127 4.05 -8.19 -5.89
CA LEU A 127 5.48 -8.11 -6.13
C LEU A 127 6.05 -9.47 -6.52
N TYR A 128 6.87 -9.51 -7.57
CA TYR A 128 7.56 -10.73 -7.94
C TYR A 128 8.58 -11.13 -6.87
N ASP A 129 8.52 -12.39 -6.43
CA ASP A 129 9.46 -13.01 -5.48
C ASP A 129 10.80 -13.39 -6.13
N ARG A 130 10.79 -13.58 -7.45
CA ARG A 130 11.95 -13.82 -8.32
C ARG A 130 12.07 -12.73 -9.39
N PRO A 131 13.22 -12.61 -10.07
CA PRO A 131 13.34 -11.74 -11.23
C PRO A 131 12.27 -12.08 -12.27
N ALA A 132 11.70 -11.06 -12.89
CA ALA A 132 10.64 -11.27 -13.86
C ALA A 132 11.14 -12.09 -15.06
N PRO A 133 10.32 -12.98 -15.67
CA PRO A 133 10.77 -13.86 -16.75
C PRO A 133 11.36 -13.14 -17.97
N TRP A 134 10.97 -11.88 -18.20
CA TRP A 134 11.48 -11.03 -19.28
C TRP A 134 12.80 -10.32 -18.95
N GLU A 135 13.20 -10.28 -17.67
CA GLU A 135 14.48 -9.76 -17.19
C GLU A 135 15.51 -10.90 -17.18
N GLY A 136 15.93 -11.32 -18.36
CA GLY A 136 16.90 -12.41 -18.49
C GLY A 136 18.21 -12.16 -17.71
N ASN A 137 18.78 -13.24 -17.16
CA ASN A 137 20.12 -13.31 -16.58
C ASN A 137 20.35 -12.48 -15.29
N ARG A 138 19.31 -12.30 -14.47
CA ARG A 138 19.39 -11.72 -13.12
C ARG A 138 19.59 -12.80 -12.05
N PRO A 139 20.33 -12.50 -10.96
CA PRO A 139 20.36 -13.39 -9.80
C PRO A 139 18.99 -13.56 -9.16
N GLU A 140 18.66 -14.75 -8.65
CA GLU A 140 17.33 -15.07 -8.07
C GLU A 140 16.92 -14.15 -6.90
N TYR A 141 17.91 -13.60 -6.18
CA TYR A 141 17.68 -12.67 -5.07
C TYR A 141 17.42 -11.22 -5.50
N GLU A 142 17.52 -10.88 -6.78
CA GLU A 142 17.25 -9.54 -7.31
C GLU A 142 15.81 -9.41 -7.82
N SER A 143 14.83 -9.53 -6.91
CA SER A 143 13.40 -9.43 -7.24
C SER A 143 12.77 -8.12 -6.76
N GLU A 144 11.51 -7.87 -7.15
CA GLU A 144 10.75 -6.72 -6.63
C GLU A 144 10.51 -6.86 -5.12
N LEU A 145 10.22 -8.08 -4.67
CA LEU A 145 9.97 -8.36 -3.27
C LEU A 145 11.21 -8.12 -2.42
N THR A 146 12.41 -8.56 -2.83
CA THR A 146 13.62 -8.29 -2.04
C THR A 146 13.95 -6.80 -1.99
N LYS A 147 13.69 -6.04 -3.07
CA LYS A 147 13.82 -4.56 -3.06
C LYS A 147 12.85 -3.93 -2.05
N TRP A 148 11.61 -4.40 -2.02
CA TRP A 148 10.61 -3.92 -1.06
C TRP A 148 11.03 -4.24 0.38
N ILE A 149 11.51 -5.46 0.67
CA ILE A 149 12.00 -5.85 2.01
C ILE A 149 13.13 -4.92 2.47
N VAL A 150 14.08 -4.61 1.58
CA VAL A 150 15.20 -3.70 1.88
C VAL A 150 14.71 -2.29 2.22
N LEU A 151 13.66 -1.82 1.55
CA LEU A 151 13.03 -0.53 1.86
C LEU A 151 12.26 -0.59 3.18
N GLN A 152 11.45 -1.63 3.37
CA GLN A 152 10.59 -1.81 4.53
C GLN A 152 11.40 -1.97 5.83
N ALA A 153 12.55 -2.64 5.79
CA ALA A 153 13.45 -2.78 6.94
C ALA A 153 13.90 -1.41 7.51
N ARG A 154 13.95 -0.37 6.67
CA ARG A 154 14.33 0.98 7.11
C ARG A 154 13.29 1.64 8.00
N GLU A 155 12.02 1.25 7.88
CA GLU A 155 10.95 1.72 8.76
C GLU A 155 11.16 1.22 10.20
N TYR A 156 11.89 0.10 10.36
CA TYR A 156 12.33 -0.45 11.64
C TYR A 156 13.75 -0.01 12.02
N GLU A 157 14.29 1.02 11.35
CA GLU A 157 15.66 1.51 11.49
C GLU A 157 16.74 0.43 11.24
N LYS A 158 16.39 -0.62 10.49
CA LYS A 158 17.27 -1.72 10.12
C LYS A 158 17.75 -1.64 8.68
N VAL A 159 18.84 -2.35 8.42
CA VAL A 159 19.42 -2.56 7.09
C VAL A 159 19.53 -4.05 6.84
N ILE A 160 19.01 -4.48 5.70
CA ILE A 160 19.12 -5.84 5.18
C ILE A 160 19.59 -5.74 3.73
N ASN A 161 20.39 -6.69 3.26
CA ASN A 161 20.80 -6.77 1.86
C ASN A 161 19.84 -7.71 1.09
N GLN A 162 19.86 -7.65 -0.24
CA GLN A 162 18.93 -8.44 -1.07
C GLN A 162 19.09 -9.96 -0.92
N LYS A 163 20.31 -10.48 -0.68
CA LYS A 163 20.53 -11.92 -0.47
C LYS A 163 19.90 -12.38 0.84
N THR A 164 20.13 -11.65 1.92
CA THR A 164 19.53 -11.91 3.22
C THR A 164 18.00 -11.73 3.18
N ALA A 165 17.50 -10.73 2.45
CA ALA A 165 16.07 -10.56 2.21
C ALA A 165 15.48 -11.74 1.42
N PHE A 166 16.22 -12.31 0.47
CA PHE A 166 15.80 -13.51 -0.25
C PHE A 166 15.68 -14.72 0.68
N THR A 167 16.65 -14.92 1.59
CA THR A 167 16.54 -15.94 2.64
C THR A 167 15.30 -15.75 3.52
N LEU A 168 14.92 -14.50 3.80
CA LEU A 168 13.68 -14.20 4.53
C LEU A 168 12.45 -14.69 3.74
N ILE A 169 12.41 -14.44 2.42
CA ILE A 169 11.33 -14.92 1.54
C ILE A 169 11.28 -16.45 1.53
N GLU A 170 12.42 -17.12 1.40
CA GLU A 170 12.50 -18.59 1.41
C GLU A 170 11.97 -19.21 2.71
N LYS A 171 12.00 -18.47 3.82
CA LYS A 171 11.53 -18.93 5.13
C LYS A 171 10.12 -18.49 5.48
N ALA A 172 9.75 -17.27 5.14
CA ALA A 172 8.48 -16.66 5.54
C ALA A 172 7.40 -16.73 4.45
N GLY A 173 7.77 -17.06 3.21
CA GLY A 173 6.90 -16.95 2.04
C GLY A 173 6.92 -15.55 1.42
N ASN A 174 5.98 -15.28 0.53
CA ASN A 174 5.91 -14.05 -0.27
C ASN A 174 4.77 -13.10 0.13
N GLU A 175 4.06 -13.37 1.22
CA GLU A 175 3.00 -12.50 1.73
C GLU A 175 3.59 -11.28 2.46
N LEU A 176 3.30 -10.07 1.96
CA LEU A 176 3.87 -8.82 2.48
C LEU A 176 3.59 -8.60 3.97
N ALA A 177 2.36 -8.87 4.43
CA ALA A 177 1.98 -8.75 5.83
C ALA A 177 2.75 -9.71 6.74
N ILE A 178 3.01 -10.94 6.28
CA ILE A 178 3.82 -11.91 7.02
C ILE A 178 5.27 -11.41 7.08
N ILE A 179 5.83 -10.98 5.96
CA ILE A 179 7.21 -10.50 5.89
C ILE A 179 7.42 -9.26 6.75
N ASP A 180 6.50 -8.30 6.72
CA ASP A 180 6.54 -7.08 7.56
C ASP A 180 6.59 -7.44 9.05
N LYS A 181 5.73 -8.38 9.47
CA LYS A 181 5.74 -8.91 10.85
C LYS A 181 7.05 -9.60 11.19
N GLN A 182 7.66 -10.34 10.25
CA GLN A 182 8.97 -10.94 10.51
C GLN A 182 10.07 -9.90 10.60
N LEU A 183 10.02 -8.81 9.83
CA LEU A 183 10.94 -7.68 9.97
C LEU A 183 10.80 -7.00 11.33
N GLU A 184 9.57 -6.83 11.83
CA GLU A 184 9.33 -6.33 13.19
C GLU A 184 10.00 -7.25 14.23
N VAL A 185 9.74 -8.56 14.19
CA VAL A 185 10.34 -9.53 15.13
C VAL A 185 11.87 -9.54 15.03
N LEU A 186 12.42 -9.54 13.81
CA LEU A 186 13.86 -9.47 13.59
C LEU A 186 14.46 -8.18 14.13
N SER A 187 13.75 -7.06 13.98
CA SER A 187 14.21 -5.77 14.50
C SER A 187 14.35 -5.78 16.02
N LEU A 188 13.41 -6.44 16.72
CA LEU A 188 13.42 -6.62 18.17
C LEU A 188 14.50 -7.61 18.61
N TYR A 189 14.65 -8.72 17.89
CA TYR A 189 15.68 -9.74 18.16
C TYR A 189 17.11 -9.18 18.03
N VAL A 190 17.35 -8.41 16.97
CA VAL A 190 18.66 -7.82 16.67
C VAL A 190 19.01 -6.68 17.65
N GLY A 191 18.02 -6.08 18.31
CA GLY A 191 18.22 -5.03 19.32
C GLY A 191 18.87 -3.78 18.73
N ASP A 192 19.94 -3.27 19.33
CA ASP A 192 20.59 -2.02 18.87
C ASP A 192 21.36 -2.16 17.55
N ARG A 193 21.66 -3.39 17.11
CA ARG A 193 22.41 -3.61 15.88
C ARG A 193 21.54 -3.22 14.68
N LYS A 194 22.15 -2.51 13.72
CA LYS A 194 21.41 -2.00 12.54
C LYS A 194 21.23 -3.06 11.45
N GLN A 195 22.19 -3.97 11.32
CA GLN A 195 22.21 -4.93 10.22
C GLN A 195 21.53 -6.23 10.63
N ILE A 196 20.53 -6.67 9.86
CA ILE A 196 19.95 -8.02 9.92
C ILE A 196 20.81 -8.95 9.05
N THR A 197 21.25 -10.08 9.61
CA THR A 197 22.04 -11.10 8.90
C THR A 197 21.21 -12.36 8.62
N GLU A 198 21.73 -13.25 7.77
CA GLU A 198 21.07 -14.54 7.51
C GLU A 198 20.97 -15.39 8.78
N GLU A 199 21.98 -15.34 9.65
CA GLU A 199 21.98 -16.02 10.93
C GLU A 199 20.82 -15.56 11.83
N ASP A 200 20.51 -14.27 11.84
CA ASP A 200 19.36 -13.72 12.58
C ASP A 200 18.05 -14.34 12.08
N ILE A 201 17.89 -14.47 10.76
CA ILE A 201 16.72 -15.10 10.13
C ILE A 201 16.62 -16.56 10.53
N TRP A 202 17.72 -17.30 10.48
CA TRP A 202 17.75 -18.71 10.89
C TRP A 202 17.45 -18.90 12.38
N ASN A 203 17.89 -17.99 13.24
CA ASN A 203 17.62 -18.07 14.67
C ASN A 203 16.14 -17.77 14.99
N VAL A 204 15.54 -16.80 14.30
CA VAL A 204 14.14 -16.41 14.53
C VAL A 204 13.15 -17.36 13.86
N LEU A 205 13.42 -17.79 12.62
CA LEU A 205 12.50 -18.59 11.81
C LEU A 205 12.87 -20.08 11.75
N GLY A 206 14.11 -20.45 12.07
CA GLY A 206 14.59 -21.84 12.03
C GLY A 206 14.32 -22.66 13.30
N GLY A 207 13.80 -22.05 14.36
CA GLY A 207 13.47 -22.72 15.63
C GLY A 207 12.14 -23.51 15.63
N GLY A 208 11.40 -23.54 14.52
CA GLY A 208 10.13 -24.27 14.41
C GLY A 208 10.30 -25.69 13.88
N THR A 209 10.50 -26.69 14.74
CA THR A 209 10.22 -28.09 14.40
C THR A 209 8.79 -28.46 14.79
N GLN A 210 8.04 -29.00 13.80
CA GLN A 210 6.82 -29.84 13.80
C GLN A 210 5.77 -29.24 12.86
N GLY A 211 5.26 -29.92 11.82
CA GLY A 211 5.01 -31.36 11.73
C GLY A 211 5.83 -32.12 10.70
N LYS A 212 6.53 -33.13 11.21
CA LYS A 212 6.60 -34.45 10.58
C LYS A 212 5.44 -35.27 11.13
N ASP A 213 4.47 -35.60 10.30
CA ASP A 213 3.73 -36.87 10.31
C ASP A 213 3.88 -37.38 8.87
N LEU A 214 4.65 -38.42 8.53
CA LEU A 214 4.51 -39.85 8.85
C LEU A 214 3.10 -40.43 8.60
N SER A 215 2.84 -40.76 7.34
CA SER A 215 2.18 -42.00 6.93
C SER A 215 2.80 -42.45 5.60
N PHE A 216 3.81 -43.32 5.61
CA PHE A 216 3.74 -44.80 5.57
C PHE A 216 3.27 -45.36 4.22
N THR A 217 4.24 -46.02 3.57
CA THR A 217 4.18 -46.98 2.43
C THR A 217 4.15 -46.39 1.03
#